data_AF-A0A921MZK9-F1
#
_entry.id   AF-A0A921MZK9-F1
#
_cell.length_a   1.000
_cell.length_b   1.000
_cell.length_c   1.000
_cell.angle_alpha   90.00
_cell.angle_beta   90.00
_cell.angle_gamma   90.00
#
_symmetry.space_group_name_H-M   'P 1'
#
loop_
_entity.id
_entity.type
_entity.pdbx_description
1 polymer ?
#
loop_
_entity_poly.entity_id
_entity_poly.type
_entity_poly.pdbx_seq_one_letter_code
_entity_poly.pdbx_strand_id
1 'polypeptide(L)'
;MITHKVCKSCGKNLEVSNFTKSKNVKDGYENKCKICRANARKKYINICEVCGEKFKTAKKEVRFCSVDCQGIAKRDRVNIKCDYCDKDIEVVKSKLGKQAHFYCNQNCRTEHLKILMQGENNHNYNQIDYKCDGCGKDIKTYKYKIENQKYIFCSNEC
;
A
#
# COMPACT_ATOMS: atom_id res chain seq x y z
N MET A 1 3.33 43.96 39.59
CA MET A 1 3.69 43.03 38.50
C MET A 1 5.06 42.45 38.80
N ILE A 2 5.27 41.14 38.59
CA ILE A 2 6.60 40.53 38.75
C ILE A 2 7.46 40.93 37.53
N THR A 3 8.61 41.55 37.76
CA THR A 3 9.56 41.98 36.70
C THR A 3 10.71 40.99 36.52
N HIS A 4 11.11 40.31 37.60
CA HIS A 4 12.22 39.36 37.63
C HIS A 4 11.82 38.06 38.33
N LYS A 5 12.39 36.94 37.88
CA LYS A 5 12.15 35.60 38.42
C LYS A 5 13.43 34.78 38.40
N VAL A 6 13.64 34.00 39.46
CA VAL A 6 14.76 33.07 39.57
C VAL A 6 14.47 31.78 38.79
N CYS A 7 15.37 31.40 37.88
CA CYS A 7 15.27 30.14 37.15
C CYS A 7 15.66 28.95 38.04
N LYS A 8 14.78 27.96 38.19
CA LYS A 8 15.05 26.76 39.01
C LYS A 8 16.19 25.88 38.49
N SER A 9 16.59 26.02 37.22
CA SER A 9 17.66 25.20 36.62
C SER A 9 19.04 25.82 36.68
N CYS A 10 19.18 27.14 36.50
CA CYS A 10 20.48 27.81 36.52
C CYS A 10 20.68 28.76 37.71
N GLY A 11 19.68 28.93 38.58
CA GLY A 11 19.74 29.80 39.75
C GLY A 11 19.78 31.30 39.47
N LYS A 12 19.86 31.72 38.19
CA LYS A 12 19.96 33.14 37.82
C LYS A 12 18.63 33.87 38.02
N ASN A 13 18.69 35.08 38.57
CA ASN A 13 17.58 36.03 38.58
C ASN A 13 17.51 36.74 37.23
N LEU A 14 16.46 36.47 36.45
CA LEU A 14 16.31 36.95 35.08
C LEU A 14 14.98 37.68 34.94
N GLU A 15 14.88 38.63 34.01
CA GLU A 15 13.62 39.27 33.67
C GLU A 15 12.55 38.24 33.25
N VAL A 16 11.28 38.50 33.57
CA VAL A 16 10.15 37.64 33.18
C VAL A 16 10.03 37.41 31.67
N SER A 17 10.58 38.32 30.85
CA SER A 17 10.73 38.20 29.38
C SER A 17 11.53 36.95 28.97
N ASN A 18 12.43 36.47 29.83
CA ASN A 18 13.25 35.26 29.64
C ASN A 18 12.51 33.97 29.99
N PHE A 19 11.25 34.06 30.42
CA PHE A 19 10.39 32.92 30.74
C PHE A 19 9.20 32.86 29.78
N THR A 20 8.65 31.66 29.57
CA THR A 20 7.43 31.48 28.79
C THR A 20 6.22 31.65 29.71
N LYS A 21 5.15 32.29 29.23
CA LYS A 21 3.89 32.39 29.97
C LYS A 21 3.26 31.00 30.15
N SER A 22 2.70 30.75 31.32
CA SER A 22 2.10 29.47 31.67
C SER A 22 0.83 29.70 32.48
N LYS A 23 -0.27 29.06 32.09
CA LYS A 23 -1.55 29.12 32.83
C LYS A 23 -1.55 28.21 34.07
N ASN A 24 -0.57 27.31 34.16
CA ASN A 24 -0.53 26.24 35.16
C ASN A 24 0.36 26.60 36.37
N VAL A 25 0.91 27.82 36.41
CA VAL A 25 1.81 28.28 37.48
C VAL A 25 1.19 29.54 38.08
N LYS A 26 1.16 29.62 39.42
CA LYS A 26 0.58 30.75 40.19
C LYS A 26 1.04 32.12 39.70
N ASP A 27 2.33 32.24 39.39
CA ASP A 27 2.96 33.50 38.96
C ASP A 27 2.75 33.81 37.46
N GLY A 28 2.10 32.92 36.71
CA GLY A 28 1.84 33.07 35.28
C GLY A 28 3.04 32.80 34.35
N TYR A 29 4.19 32.38 34.89
CA TYR A 29 5.43 32.12 34.13
C TYR A 29 6.04 30.75 34.48
N GLU A 30 6.66 30.12 33.48
CA GLU A 30 7.41 28.87 33.64
C GLU A 30 8.51 28.98 34.70
N ASN A 31 8.85 27.85 35.34
CA ASN A 31 9.87 27.81 36.40
C ASN A 31 11.31 27.78 35.89
N LYS A 32 11.51 27.50 34.59
CA LYS A 32 12.81 27.42 33.92
C LYS A 32 12.86 28.47 32.81
N CYS A 33 13.98 29.19 32.70
CA CYS A 33 14.17 30.16 31.62
C CYS A 33 14.23 29.48 30.24
N LYS A 34 13.96 30.25 29.19
CA LYS A 34 13.95 29.79 27.78
C LYS A 34 15.25 29.06 27.41
N ILE A 35 16.40 29.57 27.86
CA ILE A 35 17.73 28.98 27.63
C ILE A 35 17.85 27.61 28.29
N CYS A 36 17.52 27.50 29.59
CA CYS A 36 17.58 26.22 30.29
C CYS A 36 16.63 25.18 29.68
N ARG A 37 15.45 25.61 29.20
CA ARG A 37 14.51 24.73 28.49
C ARG A 37 15.04 24.31 27.13
N ALA A 38 15.75 25.19 26.42
CA ALA A 38 16.40 24.84 25.15
C ALA A 38 17.53 23.83 25.37
N ASN A 39 18.41 24.07 26.35
CA ASN A 39 19.55 23.19 26.67
C ASN A 39 19.10 21.83 27.20
N ALA A 40 17.98 21.77 27.93
CA ALA A 40 17.40 20.50 28.38
C ALA A 40 16.92 19.62 27.21
N ARG A 41 16.63 20.19 26.04
CA ARG A 41 16.25 19.44 24.84
C ARG A 41 17.52 19.04 24.08
N LYS A 42 18.18 17.97 24.51
CA LYS A 42 19.29 17.38 23.75
C LYS A 42 18.85 17.08 22.31
N LYS A 43 19.65 17.52 21.35
CA LYS A 43 19.48 17.20 19.93
C LYS A 43 20.64 16.31 19.50
N TYR A 44 20.32 15.16 18.94
CA TYR A 44 21.28 14.22 18.37
C TYR A 44 21.36 14.45 16.87
N ILE A 45 22.55 14.27 16.29
CA ILE A 45 22.76 14.30 14.85
C ILE A 45 22.93 12.84 14.41
N ASN A 46 21.96 12.33 13.65
CA ASN A 46 21.94 10.97 13.14
C ASN A 46 22.06 10.99 11.61
N ILE A 47 22.48 9.86 11.02
CA ILE A 47 22.54 9.66 9.57
C ILE A 47 21.34 8.78 9.19
N CYS A 48 20.58 9.18 8.17
CA CYS A 48 19.45 8.39 7.70
C CYS A 48 19.95 7.14 6.99
N GLU A 49 19.45 5.96 7.36
CA GLU A 49 19.84 4.69 6.73
C GLU A 49 19.36 4.56 5.27
N VAL A 50 18.37 5.37 4.86
CA VAL A 50 17.77 5.28 3.52
C VAL A 50 18.39 6.27 2.54
N CYS A 51 18.51 7.54 2.93
CA CYS A 51 19.06 8.58 2.05
C CYS A 51 20.51 8.98 2.37
N GLY A 52 21.06 8.56 3.50
CA GLY A 52 22.43 8.90 3.91
C GLY A 52 22.61 10.34 4.45
N GLU A 53 21.55 11.15 4.51
CA GLU A 53 21.64 12.53 4.97
C GLU A 53 21.68 12.66 6.50
N LYS A 54 22.38 13.69 6.98
CA LYS A 54 22.47 14.04 8.41
C LYS A 54 21.23 14.81 8.84
N PHE A 55 20.60 14.41 9.94
CA PHE A 55 19.41 15.08 10.48
C PHE A 55 19.44 15.20 12.01
N LYS A 56 18.67 16.16 12.55
CA LYS A 56 18.60 16.45 14.00
C LYS A 56 17.36 15.82 14.63
N THR A 57 17.54 15.06 15.72
CA THR A 57 16.46 14.37 16.42
C THR A 57 16.52 14.57 17.94
N ALA A 58 15.40 14.39 18.63
CA ALA A 58 15.34 14.43 20.10
C ALA A 58 15.75 13.10 20.76
N LYS A 59 15.73 11.99 20.02
CA LYS A 59 16.04 10.64 20.53
C LYS A 59 17.21 10.03 19.76
N LYS A 60 18.15 9.39 20.46
CA LYS A 60 19.37 8.81 19.86
C LYS A 60 19.09 7.64 18.90
N GLU A 61 18.03 6.87 19.16
CA GLU A 61 17.68 5.64 18.44
C GLU A 61 17.00 5.86 17.08
N VAL A 62 16.71 7.11 16.68
CA VAL A 62 15.97 7.37 15.42
C VAL A 62 16.86 7.10 14.21
N ARG A 63 16.40 6.20 13.33
CA ARG A 63 17.16 5.70 12.17
C ARG A 63 16.89 6.44 10.86
N PHE A 64 15.77 7.16 10.77
CA PHE A 64 15.28 7.78 9.52
C PHE A 64 15.01 9.27 9.69
N CYS A 65 15.30 10.07 8.66
CA CYS A 65 15.12 11.52 8.69
C CYS A 65 13.65 11.96 8.55
N SER A 66 12.83 11.17 7.86
CA SER A 66 11.42 11.48 7.55
C SER A 66 10.53 10.25 7.60
N VAL A 67 9.21 10.50 7.59
CA VAL A 67 8.18 9.45 7.47
C VAL A 67 8.33 8.70 6.15
N ASP A 68 8.74 9.38 5.08
CA ASP A 68 8.94 8.77 3.76
C ASP A 68 10.10 7.78 3.76
N CYS A 69 11.25 8.16 4.32
CA CYS A 69 12.39 7.27 4.48
C CYS A 69 12.03 6.05 5.35
N GLN A 70 11.31 6.28 6.46
CA GLN A 70 10.81 5.17 7.26
C GLN A 70 9.87 4.25 6.47
N GLY A 71 9.02 4.82 5.62
CA GLY A 71 8.14 4.09 4.73
C GLY A 71 8.91 3.22 3.75
N ILE A 72 9.98 3.76 3.12
CA ILE A 72 10.84 3.03 2.20
C ILE A 72 11.51 1.84 2.91
N ALA A 73 12.11 2.05 4.08
CA ALA A 73 12.78 0.98 4.83
C ALA A 73 11.83 -0.14 5.27
N LYS A 74 10.53 0.15 5.43
CA LYS A 74 9.51 -0.84 5.78
C LYS A 74 8.93 -1.58 4.57
N ARG A 75 9.16 -1.12 3.34
CA ARG A 75 8.61 -1.77 2.14
C ARG A 75 9.33 -3.10 1.93
N ASP A 76 8.59 -4.18 2.05
CA ASP A 76 9.04 -5.52 1.67
C ASP A 76 8.42 -5.88 0.31
N ARG A 77 9.20 -5.65 -0.74
CA ARG A 77 8.79 -5.77 -2.14
C ARG A 77 9.73 -6.70 -2.89
N VAL A 78 9.18 -7.41 -3.87
CA VAL A 78 9.87 -8.42 -4.67
C VAL A 78 9.57 -8.18 -6.15
N ASN A 79 10.57 -8.39 -6.99
CA ASN A 79 10.43 -8.33 -8.44
C ASN A 79 9.97 -9.69 -8.94
N ILE A 80 8.89 -9.68 -9.71
CA ILE A 80 8.35 -10.86 -10.41
C ILE A 80 7.96 -10.46 -11.82
N LYS A 81 7.64 -11.44 -12.66
CA LYS A 81 7.13 -11.18 -14.02
C LYS A 81 5.62 -11.09 -14.03
N CYS A 82 5.10 -10.27 -14.93
CA CYS A 82 3.68 -10.25 -15.29
C CYS A 82 3.31 -11.56 -16.01
N ASP A 83 2.29 -12.27 -15.53
CA ASP A 83 1.86 -13.56 -16.09
C ASP A 83 1.39 -13.51 -17.56
N TYR A 84 1.08 -12.31 -18.08
CA TYR A 84 0.59 -12.14 -19.45
C TYR A 84 1.65 -11.67 -20.44
N CYS A 85 2.47 -10.68 -20.05
CA CYS A 85 3.37 -10.00 -20.98
C CYS A 85 4.84 -10.09 -20.57
N ASP A 86 5.15 -10.89 -19.54
CA ASP A 86 6.50 -11.18 -19.03
C ASP A 86 7.32 -9.97 -18.55
N LYS A 87 6.73 -8.77 -18.51
CA LYS A 87 7.38 -7.57 -17.98
C LYS A 87 7.64 -7.70 -16.48
N ASP A 88 8.81 -7.23 -16.05
CA ASP A 88 9.16 -7.16 -14.63
C ASP A 88 8.26 -6.15 -13.90
N ILE A 89 7.71 -6.59 -12.77
CA ILE A 89 6.82 -5.82 -11.91
C ILE A 89 7.24 -5.99 -10.45
N GLU A 90 7.06 -4.93 -9.68
CA GLU A 90 7.34 -4.94 -8.26
C GLU A 90 6.05 -5.16 -7.46
N VAL A 91 6.00 -6.25 -6.68
CA VAL A 91 4.83 -6.59 -5.86
C VAL A 91 5.18 -6.67 -4.38
N VAL A 92 4.16 -6.49 -3.53
CA VAL A 92 4.31 -6.65 -2.08
C VAL A 92 4.45 -8.13 -1.76
N LYS A 93 5.47 -8.51 -0.97
CA LYS A 93 5.80 -9.90 -0.67
C LYS A 93 4.64 -10.69 -0.08
N SER A 94 3.80 -10.06 0.74
CA SER A 94 2.61 -10.69 1.35
C SER A 94 1.54 -11.13 0.36
N LYS A 95 1.60 -10.69 -0.90
CA LYS A 95 0.67 -11.13 -1.96
C LYS A 95 1.08 -12.45 -2.61
N LEU A 96 2.36 -12.83 -2.57
CA LEU A 96 2.88 -14.03 -3.24
C LEU A 96 2.16 -15.31 -2.79
N GLY A 97 1.75 -15.41 -1.52
CA GLY A 97 1.01 -16.56 -1.01
C GLY A 97 -0.52 -16.47 -1.15
N LYS A 98 -1.06 -15.36 -1.67
CA LYS A 98 -2.51 -15.10 -1.72
C LYS A 98 -3.08 -15.05 -3.14
N GLN A 99 -2.25 -14.77 -4.13
CA GLN A 99 -2.66 -14.56 -5.51
C GLN A 99 -1.85 -15.49 -6.41
N ALA A 100 -2.54 -16.18 -7.32
CA ALA A 100 -1.91 -17.07 -8.28
C ALA A 100 -1.26 -16.31 -9.44
N HIS A 101 -1.83 -15.17 -9.83
CA HIS A 101 -1.39 -14.38 -10.98
C HIS A 101 -1.18 -12.91 -10.62
N PHE A 102 -0.18 -12.32 -11.25
CA PHE A 102 0.26 -10.95 -11.10
C PHE A 102 0.37 -10.25 -12.45
N TYR A 103 -0.08 -9.00 -12.50
CA TYR A 103 -0.21 -8.27 -13.75
C TYR A 103 0.38 -6.88 -13.61
N CYS A 104 1.03 -6.39 -14.68
CA CYS A 104 1.56 -5.03 -14.72
C CYS A 104 0.45 -3.97 -14.77
N ASN A 105 -0.72 -4.30 -15.32
CA ASN A 105 -1.88 -3.43 -15.38
C ASN A 105 -3.19 -4.22 -15.57
N GLN A 106 -4.31 -3.53 -15.49
CA GLN A 106 -5.63 -4.11 -15.66
C GLN A 106 -5.86 -4.69 -17.07
N ASN A 107 -5.24 -4.12 -18.12
CA ASN A 107 -5.40 -4.64 -19.48
C ASN A 107 -4.78 -6.03 -19.62
N CYS A 108 -3.56 -6.23 -19.10
CA CYS A 108 -2.90 -7.54 -19.10
C CYS A 108 -3.72 -8.57 -18.32
N ARG A 109 -4.33 -8.17 -17.21
CA ARG A 109 -5.26 -9.03 -16.48
C ARG A 109 -6.45 -9.42 -17.34
N THR A 110 -7.11 -8.46 -17.98
CA THR A 110 -8.30 -8.71 -18.81
C THR A 110 -7.98 -9.61 -19.99
N GLU A 111 -6.89 -9.36 -20.71
CA GLU A 111 -6.48 -10.20 -21.84
C GLU A 111 -6.10 -11.61 -21.40
N HIS A 112 -5.37 -11.75 -20.30
CA HIS A 112 -5.03 -13.08 -19.79
C HIS A 112 -6.27 -13.85 -19.35
N LEU A 113 -7.23 -13.19 -18.69
CA LEU A 113 -8.49 -13.82 -18.30
C LEU A 113 -9.30 -14.32 -19.50
N LYS A 114 -9.27 -13.63 -20.65
CA LYS A 114 -9.90 -14.14 -21.87
C LYS A 114 -9.31 -15.46 -22.32
N ILE A 115 -8.01 -15.68 -22.11
CA ILE A 115 -7.33 -16.94 -22.45
C ILE A 115 -7.67 -18.01 -21.41
N LEU A 116 -7.56 -17.68 -20.12
CA LEU A 116 -7.82 -18.61 -19.03
C LEU A 116 -9.27 -19.09 -18.98
N MET A 117 -10.24 -18.23 -19.31
CA MET A 117 -11.67 -18.53 -19.27
C MET A 117 -12.23 -18.95 -20.64
N GLN A 118 -11.42 -19.52 -21.53
CA GLN A 118 -11.89 -20.05 -22.81
C GLN A 118 -12.48 -21.45 -22.65
N GLY A 119 -13.58 -21.69 -23.37
CA GLY A 119 -14.23 -22.99 -23.43
C GLY A 119 -14.64 -23.50 -22.06
N GLU A 120 -14.32 -24.77 -21.79
CA GLU A 120 -14.67 -25.50 -20.56
C GLU A 120 -14.13 -24.88 -19.27
N ASN A 121 -13.05 -24.09 -19.34
CA ASN A 121 -12.54 -23.37 -18.17
C ASN A 121 -13.44 -22.22 -17.72
N ASN A 122 -14.41 -21.81 -18.55
CA ASN A 122 -15.42 -20.85 -18.15
C ASN A 122 -16.44 -21.55 -17.25
N HIS A 123 -16.63 -21.03 -16.04
CA HIS A 123 -17.64 -21.53 -15.09
C HIS A 123 -19.07 -21.48 -15.66
N ASN A 124 -19.31 -20.64 -16.67
CA ASN A 124 -20.58 -20.54 -17.39
C ASN A 124 -20.60 -21.34 -18.71
N TYR A 125 -19.58 -22.16 -18.98
CA TYR A 125 -19.55 -23.00 -20.18
C TYR A 125 -20.66 -24.06 -20.10
N ASN A 126 -21.57 -24.02 -21.05
CA ASN A 126 -22.74 -24.90 -21.11
C ASN A 126 -23.01 -25.43 -22.53
N GLN A 127 -22.01 -25.36 -23.39
CA GLN A 127 -22.05 -25.98 -24.70
C GLN A 127 -21.76 -27.48 -24.58
N ILE A 128 -22.45 -28.27 -25.37
CA ILE A 128 -22.41 -29.73 -25.39
C ILE A 128 -22.29 -30.15 -26.85
N ASP A 129 -21.50 -31.19 -27.10
CA ASP A 129 -21.44 -31.82 -28.42
C ASP A 129 -22.74 -32.59 -28.70
N TYR A 130 -23.32 -32.39 -29.87
CA TYR A 130 -24.58 -32.97 -30.32
C TYR A 130 -24.49 -33.34 -31.80
N LYS A 131 -25.17 -34.39 -32.23
CA LYS A 131 -25.19 -34.80 -33.65
C LYS A 131 -26.35 -34.14 -34.38
N CYS A 132 -26.04 -33.43 -35.46
CA CYS A 132 -27.05 -32.83 -36.33
C CYS A 132 -28.06 -33.87 -36.82
N ASP A 133 -29.36 -33.61 -36.63
CA ASP A 133 -30.42 -34.56 -37.01
C ASP A 133 -30.58 -34.71 -38.53
N GLY A 134 -30.17 -33.71 -39.32
CA GLY A 134 -30.30 -33.73 -40.78
C GLY A 134 -29.14 -34.45 -41.48
N CYS A 135 -27.90 -34.15 -41.10
CA CYS A 135 -26.70 -34.68 -41.79
C CYS A 135 -25.75 -35.50 -40.90
N GLY A 136 -26.04 -35.64 -39.61
CA GLY A 136 -25.25 -36.45 -38.67
C GLY A 136 -23.91 -35.85 -38.22
N LYS A 137 -23.55 -34.64 -38.67
CA LYS A 137 -22.30 -33.97 -38.28
C LYS A 137 -22.32 -33.57 -36.80
N ASP A 138 -21.17 -33.69 -36.12
CA ASP A 138 -21.01 -33.23 -34.75
C ASP A 138 -21.00 -31.69 -34.70
N ILE A 139 -21.88 -31.13 -33.87
CA ILE A 139 -22.06 -29.70 -33.65
C ILE A 139 -22.03 -29.38 -32.17
N LYS A 140 -21.55 -28.18 -31.83
CA LYS A 140 -21.68 -27.65 -30.47
C LYS A 140 -23.00 -26.92 -30.32
N THR A 141 -23.85 -27.40 -29.42
CA THR A 141 -25.12 -26.76 -29.08
C THR A 141 -25.17 -26.44 -27.60
N TYR A 142 -26.20 -25.72 -27.16
CA TYR A 142 -26.41 -25.41 -25.75
C TYR A 142 -27.32 -26.42 -25.09
N LYS A 143 -27.07 -26.72 -23.81
CA LYS A 143 -27.92 -27.63 -23.02
C LYS A 143 -29.41 -27.31 -23.14
N TYR A 144 -29.79 -26.04 -22.99
CA TYR A 144 -31.19 -25.62 -23.08
C TYR A 144 -31.81 -25.84 -24.46
N LYS A 145 -31.04 -25.86 -25.56
CA LYS A 145 -31.58 -26.16 -26.89
C LYS A 145 -31.97 -27.63 -26.99
N ILE A 146 -31.16 -28.53 -26.44
CA ILE A 146 -31.46 -29.97 -26.38
C ILE A 146 -32.73 -30.21 -25.56
N GLU A 147 -32.90 -29.48 -24.47
CA GLU A 147 -34.08 -29.63 -23.59
C GLU A 147 -35.37 -29.07 -24.22
N ASN A 148 -35.29 -28.02 -25.03
CA ASN A 148 -36.47 -27.32 -25.56
C ASN A 148 -36.80 -27.62 -27.02
N GLN A 149 -35.87 -28.17 -27.80
CA GLN A 149 -36.04 -28.41 -29.23
C GLN A 149 -36.02 -29.90 -29.54
N LYS A 150 -36.97 -30.34 -30.36
CA LYS A 150 -37.08 -31.75 -30.77
C LYS A 150 -35.98 -32.18 -31.75
N TYR A 151 -35.53 -31.26 -32.60
CA TYR A 151 -34.50 -31.49 -33.60
C TYR A 151 -33.54 -30.29 -33.65
N ILE A 152 -32.25 -30.55 -33.85
CA ILE A 152 -31.18 -29.56 -33.92
C ILE A 152 -30.32 -29.83 -35.15
N PHE A 153 -30.20 -28.82 -36.00
CA PHE A 153 -29.51 -28.89 -37.28
C PHE A 153 -28.25 -28.01 -37.29
N CYS A 154 -27.29 -28.33 -38.18
CA CYS A 154 -26.04 -27.58 -38.31
C CYS A 154 -26.15 -26.32 -39.17
N SER A 155 -27.14 -26.25 -40.06
CA SER A 155 -27.33 -25.18 -41.05
C SER A 155 -28.77 -25.21 -41.59
N ASN A 156 -29.23 -24.12 -42.20
CA ASN A 156 -30.59 -24.05 -42.80
C ASN A 156 -30.81 -25.01 -43.98
N GLU A 157 -29.73 -25.55 -44.55
CA GLU A 157 -29.79 -26.56 -45.63
C GLU A 157 -30.10 -27.97 -45.10
N CYS A 158 -29.95 -28.20 -43.80
CA CYS A 158 -30.26 -29.47 -43.12
C CYS A 158 -31.62 -29.37 -42.44
#